data_AF-A0AAJ3LJU9-F1
#
_entry.id   AF-A0AAJ3LJU9-F1
#
_cell.length_a   1.000
_cell.length_b   1.000
_cell.length_c   1.000
_cell.angle_alpha   90.00
_cell.angle_beta   90.00
_cell.angle_gamma   90.00
#
_symmetry.space_group_name_H-M   'P 1'
#
loop_
_entity.id
_entity.type
_entity.pdbx_description
1 polymer ?
#
loop_
_entity_poly.entity_id
_entity_poly.type
_entity_poly.pdbx_seq_one_letter_code
_entity_poly.pdbx_strand_id
1 'polypeptide(L)'
;MADLSGVRGTWVQTERAAHEAWAALIGRQPRAAALLHLLVANMDRSGALVASQATLGKLMGVSVATIKRALIVLTDECWIDVVRVGSERGGVNAYVVNRRVAWADKRENQRYAAFDARILVSEEEQDSPIRNDRPPLRQLPALSPGDMQLPHGDGMPPPAQSSLVDPDLPAIPRE
;
A
#
# COMPACT_ATOMS: atom_id res chain seq x y z
N MET A 1 -4.39 -12.71 -24.87
CA MET A 1 -4.26 -11.92 -23.62
C MET A 1 -4.71 -12.81 -22.49
N ALA A 2 -3.92 -12.97 -21.43
CA ALA A 2 -4.32 -13.77 -20.28
C ALA A 2 -5.53 -13.11 -19.59
N ASP A 3 -6.59 -13.87 -19.35
CA ASP A 3 -7.76 -13.41 -18.60
C ASP A 3 -7.38 -13.27 -17.11
N LEU A 4 -7.55 -12.05 -16.58
CA LEU A 4 -7.21 -11.64 -15.21
C LEU A 4 -8.47 -11.35 -14.39
N SER A 5 -9.59 -12.01 -14.71
CA SER A 5 -10.93 -11.84 -14.13
C SER A 5 -11.07 -11.97 -12.59
N GLY A 6 -9.98 -12.21 -11.86
CA GLY A 6 -9.91 -12.28 -10.40
C GLY A 6 -9.55 -10.98 -9.68
N VAL A 7 -9.08 -9.93 -10.35
CA VAL A 7 -8.70 -8.67 -9.68
C VAL A 7 -9.97 -7.89 -9.31
N ARG A 8 -10.48 -8.11 -8.10
CA ARG A 8 -11.66 -7.40 -7.56
C ARG A 8 -11.28 -5.97 -7.17
N GLY A 9 -11.41 -5.04 -8.12
CA GLY A 9 -11.33 -3.59 -7.95
C GLY A 9 -11.40 -2.88 -9.30
N THR A 10 -12.37 -1.98 -9.50
CA THR A 10 -12.55 -1.29 -10.80
C THR A 10 -11.59 -0.12 -10.99
N TRP A 11 -11.01 0.39 -9.90
CA TRP A 11 -10.19 1.59 -9.90
C TRP A 11 -9.13 1.53 -8.80
N VAL A 12 -8.07 2.28 -9.00
CA VAL A 12 -6.95 2.42 -8.07
C VAL A 12 -6.74 3.90 -7.78
N GLN A 13 -6.45 4.23 -6.53
CA GLN A 13 -6.10 5.59 -6.10
C GLN A 13 -4.60 5.71 -5.89
N THR A 14 -4.07 6.90 -6.20
CA THR A 14 -2.66 7.25 -5.98
C THR A 14 -2.58 8.57 -5.23
N GLU A 15 -1.62 8.69 -4.30
CA GLU A 15 -1.35 9.98 -3.65
C GLU A 15 -0.83 10.99 -4.67
N ARG A 16 -1.20 12.27 -4.53
CA ARG A 16 -0.76 13.33 -5.45
C ARG A 16 0.77 13.39 -5.55
N ALA A 17 1.46 13.42 -4.41
CA ALA A 17 2.91 13.49 -4.37
C ALA A 17 3.57 12.25 -5.01
N ALA A 18 2.98 11.06 -4.80
CA ALA A 18 3.46 9.84 -5.45
C ALA A 18 3.22 9.86 -6.96
N HIS A 19 2.08 10.39 -7.41
CA HIS A 19 1.75 10.52 -8.82
C HIS A 19 2.71 11.48 -9.55
N GLU A 20 3.07 12.60 -8.93
CA GLU A 20 4.08 13.54 -9.45
C GLU A 20 5.48 12.90 -9.48
N ALA A 21 5.88 12.21 -8.41
CA ALA A 21 7.15 11.47 -8.37
C ALA A 21 7.20 10.35 -9.43
N TRP A 22 6.04 9.74 -9.74
CA TRP A 22 5.92 8.72 -10.76
C TRP A 22 6.08 9.32 -12.16
N ALA A 23 5.49 10.50 -12.41
CA ALA A 23 5.75 11.24 -13.65
C ALA A 23 7.26 11.49 -13.86
N ALA A 24 7.98 11.86 -12.80
CA ALA A 24 9.44 11.99 -12.85
C ALA A 24 10.15 10.64 -13.08
N LEU A 25 9.66 9.54 -12.49
CA LEU A 25 10.18 8.17 -12.69
C LEU A 25 10.07 7.73 -14.15
N ILE A 26 8.98 8.08 -14.84
CA ILE A 26 8.77 7.75 -16.26
C ILE A 26 9.91 8.33 -17.12
N GLY A 27 10.30 9.59 -16.87
CA GLY A 27 11.35 10.25 -17.64
C GLY A 27 12.75 9.62 -17.47
N ARG A 28 13.09 9.19 -16.25
CA ARG A 28 14.42 8.63 -15.93
C ARG A 28 14.54 7.12 -16.12
N GLN A 29 13.49 6.38 -15.76
CA GLN A 29 13.49 4.92 -15.66
C GLN A 29 12.15 4.36 -16.20
N PRO A 30 11.88 4.48 -17.52
CA PRO A 30 10.58 4.15 -18.10
C PRO A 30 10.17 2.69 -17.89
N ARG A 31 11.13 1.76 -17.86
CA ARG A 31 10.84 0.32 -17.61
C ARG A 31 10.43 0.06 -16.16
N ALA A 32 11.01 0.77 -15.20
CA ALA A 32 10.59 0.69 -13.80
C ALA A 32 9.19 1.28 -13.61
N ALA A 33 8.92 2.44 -14.20
CA ALA A 33 7.59 3.05 -14.16
C ALA A 33 6.51 2.17 -14.79
N ALA A 34 6.80 1.52 -15.92
CA ALA A 34 5.88 0.60 -16.58
C ALA A 34 5.63 -0.66 -15.73
N LEU A 35 6.67 -1.19 -15.07
CA LEU A 35 6.51 -2.32 -14.14
C LEU A 35 5.63 -1.93 -12.95
N LEU A 36 5.86 -0.76 -12.35
CA LEU A 36 5.04 -0.25 -11.26
C LEU A 36 3.57 -0.12 -11.69
N HIS A 37 3.31 0.34 -12.91
CA HIS A 37 1.94 0.46 -13.43
C HIS A 37 1.26 -0.90 -13.51
N LEU A 38 1.99 -1.91 -13.99
CA LEU A 38 1.49 -3.27 -14.05
C LEU A 38 1.19 -3.82 -12.64
N LEU A 39 2.10 -3.63 -11.68
CA LEU A 39 1.88 -4.07 -10.30
C LEU A 39 0.63 -3.41 -9.70
N VAL A 40 0.51 -2.09 -9.84
CA VAL A 40 -0.62 -1.29 -9.35
C VAL A 40 -1.94 -1.67 -10.03
N ALA A 41 -1.92 -2.01 -11.32
CA ALA A 41 -3.11 -2.43 -12.06
C ALA A 41 -3.59 -3.85 -11.68
N ASN A 42 -2.71 -4.68 -11.11
CA ASN A 42 -3.00 -6.09 -10.79
C ASN A 42 -3.03 -6.37 -9.29
N MET A 43 -2.71 -5.39 -8.44
CA MET A 43 -2.82 -5.53 -7.00
C MET A 43 -4.29 -5.59 -6.58
N ASP A 44 -4.58 -6.40 -5.56
CA ASP A 44 -5.90 -6.43 -4.93
C ASP A 44 -5.98 -5.43 -3.76
N ARG A 45 -7.01 -5.56 -2.91
CA ARG A 45 -7.20 -4.70 -1.73
C ARG A 45 -6.03 -4.74 -0.75
N SER A 46 -5.20 -5.79 -0.77
CA SER A 46 -4.02 -5.89 0.08
C SER A 46 -2.83 -5.09 -0.45
N GLY A 47 -2.88 -4.62 -1.70
CA GLY A 47 -1.76 -3.95 -2.35
C GLY A 47 -0.63 -4.91 -2.73
N ALA A 48 -0.84 -6.23 -2.62
CA ALA A 48 0.15 -7.24 -2.96
C ALA A 48 -0.18 -7.96 -4.27
N LEU A 49 0.85 -8.34 -5.01
CA LEU A 49 0.78 -9.21 -6.18
C LEU A 49 1.82 -10.32 -6.04
N VAL A 50 1.40 -11.57 -6.18
CA VAL A 50 2.34 -12.72 -6.17
C VAL A 50 2.57 -13.21 -7.59
N ALA A 51 3.81 -13.14 -8.07
CA ALA A 51 4.17 -13.57 -9.41
C ALA A 51 5.67 -13.93 -9.55
N SER A 52 5.99 -14.77 -10.53
CA SER A 52 7.37 -14.96 -10.95
C SER A 52 7.87 -13.77 -11.78
N GLN A 53 9.18 -13.46 -11.72
CA GLN A 53 9.78 -12.44 -12.59
C GLN A 53 9.65 -12.79 -14.09
N ALA A 54 9.61 -14.08 -14.42
CA ALA A 54 9.36 -14.54 -15.79
C ALA A 54 7.94 -14.21 -16.26
N THR A 55 6.94 -14.33 -15.38
CA THR A 55 5.56 -13.93 -15.66
C THR A 55 5.47 -12.42 -15.90
N LEU A 56 6.09 -11.61 -15.04
CA LEU A 56 6.15 -10.14 -15.22
C LEU A 56 6.84 -9.76 -16.53
N GLY A 57 7.94 -10.43 -16.88
CA GLY A 57 8.64 -10.24 -18.15
C GLY A 57 7.75 -10.53 -19.36
N LYS A 58 7.00 -11.64 -19.34
CA LYS A 58 6.04 -11.99 -20.39
C LYS A 58 4.92 -10.95 -20.51
N LEU A 59 4.35 -10.49 -19.39
CA LEU A 59 3.29 -9.49 -19.40
C LEU A 59 3.76 -8.12 -19.94
N MET A 60 4.99 -7.74 -19.62
CA MET A 60 5.60 -6.49 -20.11
C MET A 60 6.22 -6.60 -21.51
N GLY A 61 6.36 -7.82 -22.07
CA GLY A 61 7.08 -8.05 -23.31
C GLY A 61 8.58 -7.77 -23.23
N VAL A 62 9.21 -8.00 -22.07
CA VAL A 62 10.65 -7.75 -21.84
C VAL A 62 11.36 -8.95 -21.21
N SER A 63 12.70 -8.93 -21.25
CA SER A 63 13.52 -9.97 -20.63
C SER A 63 13.46 -9.93 -19.09
N VAL A 64 13.67 -11.09 -18.46
CA VAL A 64 13.77 -11.20 -16.99
C VAL A 64 14.86 -10.30 -16.42
N ALA A 65 15.98 -10.13 -17.13
CA ALA A 65 17.06 -9.22 -16.73
C ALA A 65 16.58 -7.76 -16.65
N THR A 66 15.64 -7.35 -17.51
CA THR A 66 15.03 -6.01 -17.46
C THR A 66 14.13 -5.86 -16.25
N ILE A 67 13.35 -6.90 -15.91
CA ILE A 67 12.53 -6.92 -14.70
C ILE A 67 13.41 -6.80 -13.45
N LYS A 68 14.51 -7.56 -13.36
CA LYS A 68 15.44 -7.48 -12.22
C LYS A 68 15.98 -6.07 -12.00
N ARG A 69 16.43 -5.40 -13.07
CA ARG A 69 16.91 -4.00 -13.00
C ARG A 69 15.81 -3.03 -12.58
N ALA A 70 14.60 -3.19 -13.13
CA ALA A 70 13.46 -2.38 -12.75
C ALA A 70 13.09 -2.56 -11.27
N LEU A 71 13.09 -3.80 -10.77
CA LEU A 71 12.81 -4.10 -9.36
C LEU A 71 13.83 -3.45 -8.42
N ILE A 72 15.12 -3.44 -8.77
CA ILE A 72 16.15 -2.75 -7.97
C ILE A 72 15.79 -1.27 -7.81
N VAL A 73 15.49 -0.57 -8.90
CA VAL A 73 15.08 0.85 -8.87
C VAL A 73 13.83 1.05 -7.99
N LEU A 74 12.80 0.20 -8.17
CA LEU A 74 11.55 0.34 -7.43
C LEU A 74 11.72 0.06 -5.93
N THR A 75 12.59 -0.88 -5.54
CA THR A 75 12.88 -1.17 -4.13
C THR A 75 13.78 -0.11 -3.50
N ASP A 76 14.83 0.33 -4.18
CA ASP A 76 15.79 1.33 -3.68
C ASP A 76 15.09 2.68 -3.42
N GLU A 77 14.17 3.06 -4.30
CA GLU A 77 13.36 4.28 -4.17
C GLU A 77 12.05 4.08 -3.38
N CYS A 78 11.86 2.93 -2.73
CA CYS A 78 10.72 2.64 -1.85
C CYS A 78 9.33 2.68 -2.50
N TRP A 79 9.21 2.39 -3.80
CA TRP A 79 7.93 2.25 -4.50
C TRP A 79 7.20 0.96 -4.14
N ILE A 80 7.95 -0.12 -3.97
CA ILE A 80 7.46 -1.45 -3.63
C ILE A 80 8.40 -2.13 -2.64
N ASP A 81 7.89 -3.10 -1.91
CA ASP A 81 8.68 -4.13 -1.24
C ASP A 81 8.62 -5.43 -2.05
N VAL A 82 9.72 -6.17 -2.07
CA VAL A 82 9.79 -7.50 -2.69
C VAL A 82 10.08 -8.52 -1.60
N VAL A 83 9.24 -9.54 -1.52
CA VAL A 83 9.33 -10.61 -0.53
C VAL A 83 9.37 -11.93 -1.26
N ARG A 84 10.34 -12.79 -0.95
CA ARG A 84 10.38 -14.14 -1.51
C ARG A 84 9.38 -15.03 -0.78
N VAL A 85 8.59 -15.78 -1.56
CA VAL A 85 7.59 -16.73 -1.09
C VAL A 85 8.01 -18.13 -1.53
N GLY A 86 8.47 -18.94 -0.57
CA GLY A 86 8.94 -20.31 -0.78
C GLY A 86 10.45 -20.45 -0.70
N SER A 87 10.93 -21.69 -0.91
CA SER A 87 12.34 -22.05 -0.70
C SER A 87 13.30 -21.46 -1.75
N GLU A 88 14.59 -21.45 -1.40
CA GLU A 88 15.71 -20.91 -2.18
C GLU A 88 15.73 -21.38 -3.65
N ARG A 89 15.23 -22.59 -3.92
CA ARG A 89 15.20 -23.22 -5.25
C ARG A 89 13.76 -23.43 -5.75
N GLY A 90 12.98 -22.35 -5.92
CA GLY A 90 11.69 -22.44 -6.62
C GLY A 90 10.59 -21.48 -6.21
N GLY A 91 10.88 -20.50 -5.35
CA GLY A 91 9.88 -19.52 -4.91
C GLY A 91 9.40 -18.54 -5.98
N VAL A 92 8.15 -18.09 -5.81
CA VAL A 92 7.62 -16.87 -6.45
C VAL A 92 7.86 -15.69 -5.52
N ASN A 93 7.80 -14.46 -6.03
CA ASN A 93 7.91 -13.29 -5.17
C ASN A 93 6.53 -12.66 -4.97
N ALA A 94 6.29 -12.17 -3.77
CA ALA A 94 5.25 -11.20 -3.48
C ALA A 94 5.83 -9.79 -3.67
N TYR A 95 5.13 -8.97 -4.45
CA TYR A 95 5.42 -7.56 -4.66
C TYR A 95 4.35 -6.76 -3.93
N VAL A 96 4.75 -6.02 -2.90
CA VAL A 96 3.83 -5.21 -2.09
C VAL A 96 4.01 -3.76 -2.48
N VAL A 97 2.97 -3.15 -3.05
CA VAL A 97 3.01 -1.73 -3.40
C VAL A 97 2.97 -0.89 -2.13
N ASN A 98 3.85 0.10 -2.03
CA ASN A 98 3.87 1.00 -0.89
C ASN A 98 2.54 1.76 -0.80
N ARG A 99 1.89 1.74 0.37
CA ARG A 99 0.60 2.40 0.60
C ARG A 99 0.64 3.92 0.38
N ARG A 100 1.82 4.55 0.50
CA ARG A 100 2.02 5.97 0.17
C ARG A 100 1.98 6.23 -1.34
N VAL A 101 2.06 5.20 -2.16
CA VAL A 101 2.03 5.27 -3.62
C VAL A 101 0.61 5.02 -4.11
N ALA A 102 0.02 3.87 -3.80
CA ALA A 102 -1.29 3.48 -4.32
C ALA A 102 -2.06 2.52 -3.39
N TRP A 103 -3.39 2.52 -3.51
CA TRP A 103 -4.29 1.54 -2.89
C TRP A 103 -5.55 1.32 -3.74
N ALA A 104 -6.21 0.17 -3.54
CA ALA A 104 -7.44 -0.22 -4.23
C ALA A 104 -8.51 -0.60 -3.19
N ASP A 105 -9.28 0.35 -2.65
CA ASP A 105 -10.38 0.08 -1.69
C ASP A 105 -11.62 0.95 -1.99
N LYS A 106 -12.80 0.56 -1.49
CA LYS A 106 -14.07 1.27 -1.72
C LYS A 106 -14.16 2.59 -0.93
N ARG A 107 -14.81 3.59 -1.52
CA ARG A 107 -15.02 4.95 -0.96
C ARG A 107 -15.75 4.97 0.40
N GLU A 108 -16.53 3.94 0.72
CA GLU A 108 -17.31 3.79 1.97
C GLU A 108 -16.51 3.19 3.13
N ASN A 109 -15.36 2.55 2.87
CA ASN A 109 -14.51 1.94 3.89
C ASN A 109 -13.53 2.93 4.55
N GLN A 110 -13.68 4.25 4.30
CA GLN A 110 -12.82 5.29 4.88
C GLN A 110 -12.82 5.31 6.42
N ARG A 111 -13.85 4.75 7.08
CA ARG A 111 -13.94 4.67 8.55
C ARG A 111 -13.30 3.41 9.16
N TYR A 112 -13.12 2.34 8.39
CA TYR A 112 -12.45 1.11 8.84
C TYR A 112 -11.67 0.52 7.66
N ALA A 113 -10.36 0.80 7.62
CA ALA A 113 -9.46 0.17 6.67
C ALA A 113 -9.17 -1.27 7.15
N ALA A 114 -10.04 -2.22 6.80
CA ALA A 114 -9.80 -3.64 7.05
C ALA A 114 -8.81 -4.17 6.01
N PHE A 115 -7.58 -4.42 6.45
CA PHE A 115 -6.49 -5.07 5.74
C PHE A 115 -6.57 -6.58 6.00
N ASP A 116 -6.57 -7.42 4.96
CA ASP A 116 -6.35 -8.86 5.16
C ASP A 116 -5.59 -9.44 3.97
N ALA A 117 -4.27 -9.44 4.08
CA ALA A 117 -3.43 -10.42 3.42
C ALA A 117 -2.43 -10.95 4.44
N ARG A 118 -2.55 -12.23 4.75
CA ARG A 118 -1.61 -12.94 5.62
C ARG A 118 -0.59 -13.66 4.73
N ILE A 119 0.53 -13.01 4.49
CA ILE A 119 1.69 -13.62 3.82
C ILE A 119 2.71 -13.95 4.92
N LEU A 120 2.81 -15.23 5.27
CA LEU A 120 3.80 -15.72 6.23
C LEU A 120 5.10 -16.02 5.49
N VAL A 121 6.17 -15.34 5.89
CA VAL A 121 7.52 -15.51 5.36
C VAL A 121 8.50 -15.47 6.52
N SER A 122 9.55 -16.28 6.47
CA SER A 122 10.63 -16.24 7.45
C SER A 122 11.76 -15.34 6.95
N GLU A 123 12.52 -14.76 7.88
CA GLU A 123 13.74 -14.02 7.56
C GLU A 123 14.79 -14.92 6.88
N GLU A 124 14.85 -16.19 7.27
CA GLU A 124 15.73 -17.21 6.69
C GLU A 124 15.50 -17.44 5.19
N GLU A 125 14.29 -17.15 4.71
CA GLU A 125 13.92 -17.26 3.29
C GLU A 125 14.25 -15.99 2.50
N GLN A 126 14.78 -14.92 3.11
CA GLN A 126 15.06 -13.65 2.41
C GLN A 126 16.55 -13.45 2.11
N ASP A 127 16.87 -12.85 0.96
CA ASP A 127 18.27 -12.57 0.55
C ASP A 127 18.87 -11.37 1.31
N SER A 128 18.06 -10.61 2.05
CA SER A 128 18.47 -9.43 2.79
C SER A 128 17.59 -9.26 4.03
N PRO A 129 18.13 -8.74 5.15
CA PRO A 129 17.36 -8.50 6.36
C PRO A 129 16.25 -7.48 6.10
N ILE A 130 15.13 -7.64 6.82
CA ILE A 130 14.00 -6.73 6.72
C ILE A 130 14.46 -5.33 7.18
N ARG A 131 14.30 -4.33 6.29
CA ARG A 131 14.69 -2.94 6.58
C ARG A 131 13.92 -2.38 7.79
N ASN A 132 14.66 -2.11 8.86
CA ASN A 132 14.16 -1.47 10.09
C ASN A 132 14.18 0.06 10.03
N ASP A 133 14.85 0.65 9.04
CA ASP A 133 15.06 2.09 8.87
C ASP A 133 13.94 2.78 8.06
N ARG A 134 12.77 2.15 7.97
CA ARG A 134 11.62 2.72 7.25
C ARG A 134 11.16 4.00 7.96
N PRO A 135 10.71 5.03 7.22
CA PRO A 135 10.17 6.22 7.85
C PRO A 135 9.04 5.82 8.80
N PRO A 136 8.99 6.39 10.01
CA PRO A 136 8.02 6.01 11.01
C PRO A 136 6.61 6.15 10.44
N LEU A 137 5.77 5.16 10.75
CA LEU A 137 4.36 5.22 10.41
C LEU A 137 3.80 6.54 10.97
N ARG A 138 2.96 7.22 10.17
CA ARG A 138 2.29 8.43 10.64
C ARG A 138 1.44 8.06 11.86
N GLN A 139 1.90 8.45 13.03
CA GLN A 139 1.18 8.24 14.26
C GLN A 139 -0.07 9.13 14.21
N LEU A 140 -1.25 8.50 14.25
CA LEU A 140 -2.46 9.27 14.47
C LEU A 140 -2.40 9.83 15.91
N PRO A 141 -2.87 11.07 16.13
CA PRO A 141 -2.98 11.59 17.48
C PRO A 141 -3.77 10.61 18.35
N ALA A 142 -3.11 10.04 19.35
CA ALA A 142 -3.76 9.30 20.41
C ALA A 142 -3.97 10.27 21.56
N LEU A 143 -5.16 10.24 22.17
CA LEU A 143 -5.41 10.97 23.42
C LEU A 143 -4.44 10.45 24.49
N SER A 144 -3.75 11.36 25.18
CA SER A 144 -2.94 11.02 26.35
C SER A 144 -3.87 10.59 27.50
N PRO A 145 -3.39 9.84 28.50
CA PRO A 145 -4.19 9.52 29.67
C PRO A 145 -4.70 10.79 30.35
N GLY A 146 -6.02 10.98 30.36
CA GLY A 146 -6.69 12.16 30.92
C GLY A 146 -7.15 13.21 29.89
N ASP A 147 -6.78 13.08 28.61
CA ASP A 147 -7.28 13.97 27.56
C ASP A 147 -8.75 13.65 27.25
N MET A 148 -9.63 14.64 27.35
CA MET A 148 -11.02 14.56 26.91
C MET A 148 -11.21 15.34 25.60
N GLN A 149 -11.91 14.74 24.63
CA GLN A 149 -12.33 15.46 23.44
C GLN A 149 -13.52 16.37 23.80
N LEU A 150 -13.25 17.68 23.92
CA LEU A 150 -14.30 18.67 24.12
C LEU A 150 -14.78 19.20 22.76
N PRO A 151 -16.11 19.26 22.50
CA PRO A 151 -16.60 20.01 21.35
C PRO A 151 -16.25 21.50 21.54
N HIS A 152 -15.51 22.07 20.59
CA HIS A 152 -15.13 23.48 20.58
C HIS A 152 -15.56 24.13 19.25
N GLY A 153 -16.06 25.36 19.35
CA GLY A 153 -16.40 26.24 18.23
C GLY A 153 -17.81 26.82 18.38
N ASP A 154 -18.01 28.03 17.88
CA ASP A 154 -19.36 28.61 17.80
C ASP A 154 -20.15 27.80 16.77
N GLY A 155 -21.24 27.17 17.22
CA GLY A 155 -22.12 26.39 16.36
C GLY A 155 -22.68 27.23 15.22
N MET A 156 -23.04 26.60 14.10
CA MET A 156 -23.74 27.31 13.02
C MET A 156 -25.10 27.83 13.52
N PRO A 157 -25.59 28.95 12.97
CA PRO A 157 -26.96 29.39 13.25
C PRO A 157 -27.98 28.30 12.84
N PRO A 158 -29.18 28.28 13.43
CA PRO A 158 -30.23 27.31 13.12
C PRO A 158 -30.42 27.13 11.60
N PRO A 159 -30.62 25.89 11.10
CA PRO A 159 -31.19 24.73 11.80
C PRO A 159 -30.17 23.77 12.43
N ALA A 160 -28.89 24.17 12.58
CA ALA A 160 -27.91 23.31 13.23
C ALA A 160 -28.35 22.94 14.66
N GLN A 161 -28.53 21.64 14.90
CA GLN A 161 -28.97 21.11 16.19
C GLN A 161 -27.82 21.21 17.21
N SER A 162 -28.08 21.81 18.37
CA SER A 162 -27.12 21.86 19.49
C SER A 162 -26.87 20.46 20.05
N SER A 163 -25.69 20.23 20.63
CA SER A 163 -25.39 18.98 21.32
C SER A 163 -26.44 18.71 22.40
N LEU A 164 -27.12 17.56 22.33
CA LEU A 164 -28.18 17.19 23.29
C LEU A 164 -27.60 16.52 24.54
N VAL A 165 -26.43 15.89 24.41
CA VAL A 165 -25.69 15.19 25.47
C VAL A 165 -24.22 15.18 25.07
N ASP A 166 -23.30 15.33 26.02
CA ASP A 166 -21.86 15.15 25.74
C ASP A 166 -21.62 13.70 25.30
N PRO A 167 -21.14 13.44 24.06
CA PRO A 167 -20.94 12.08 23.59
C PRO A 167 -19.74 11.48 24.31
N ASP A 168 -19.98 10.44 25.11
CA ASP A 168 -18.94 9.55 25.58
C ASP A 168 -18.45 8.74 24.37
N LEU A 169 -17.43 9.26 23.68
CA LEU A 169 -16.87 8.63 22.51
C LEU A 169 -16.15 7.34 22.93
N PRO A 170 -16.19 6.27 22.11
CA PRO A 170 -15.58 5.00 22.49
C PRO A 170 -14.06 5.16 22.66
N ALA A 171 -13.62 5.22 23.92
CA ALA A 171 -12.22 5.06 24.29
C ALA A 171 -11.90 3.56 24.30
N ILE A 172 -10.76 3.17 23.70
CA ILE A 172 -10.26 1.80 23.80
C ILE A 172 -9.82 1.61 25.26
N PRO A 173 -10.42 0.69 26.03
CA PRO A 173 -9.95 0.38 27.38
C PRO A 173 -8.56 -0.25 27.29
N ARG A 174 -7.60 0.23 28.08
CA ARG A 174 -6.31 -0.44 28.28
C ARG A 174 -6.37 -1.32 29.52
N GLU A 175 -5.96 -2.58 29.37
CA GLU A 175 -5.28 -3.34 30.44
C GLU A 175 -3.88 -2.78 30.68
#